data_AF-A0A382I886-F1
#
_entry.id   AF-A0A382I886-F1
#
_cell.length_a   1.000
_cell.length_b   1.000
_cell.length_c   1.000
_cell.angle_alpha   90.00
_cell.angle_beta   90.00
_cell.angle_gamma   90.00
#
_symmetry.space_group_name_H-M   'P 1'
#
loop_
_entity.id
_entity.type
_entity.pdbx_description
1 polymer ?
#
loop_
_entity_poly.entity_id
_entity_poly.type
_entity_poly.pdbx_seq_one_letter_code
_entity_poly.pdbx_strand_id
1 'polypeptide(L)'
;MGAPMSRNLLKAGHTVKAWNRTKSKIDAFVADGGEAASSPQDAATDVDAVITVVTDSPDVLQVALGETGVIHGLSRGTVFVDMSTISPEVTRVIGETMGEHGVEMLDAPVSGGVLGAQNATLSIMVGGSMDVFERTTPLLEAMGQRVTYCGGPGMGQVTKLVNQIIVAGTMAAVSEGLLFGAVAGVDLNAAFKAVSGGAANSWQLENL
;
A
#
# COMPACT_ATOMS: atom_id res chain seq x y z
N MET A 1 -4.70 -3.15 -5.71
CA MET A 1 -4.58 -1.99 -4.79
C MET A 1 -4.45 -0.67 -5.55
N GLY A 2 -3.43 -0.47 -6.40
CA GLY A 2 -3.18 0.85 -7.02
C GLY A 2 -4.34 1.49 -7.80
N ALA A 3 -5.10 0.71 -8.58
CA ALA A 3 -6.17 1.26 -9.43
C ALA A 3 -7.32 1.98 -8.68
N PRO A 4 -7.90 1.43 -7.59
CA PRO A 4 -8.86 2.19 -6.78
C PRO A 4 -8.18 3.33 -5.98
N MET A 5 -6.93 3.18 -5.55
CA MET A 5 -6.20 4.22 -4.83
C MET A 5 -5.97 5.47 -5.70
N SER A 6 -5.51 5.30 -6.93
CA SER A 6 -5.29 6.43 -7.87
C SER A 6 -6.59 7.17 -8.21
N ARG A 7 -7.73 6.46 -8.26
CA ARG A 7 -9.05 7.09 -8.44
C ARG A 7 -9.46 7.93 -7.25
N ASN A 8 -9.06 7.58 -6.02
CA ASN A 8 -9.38 8.41 -4.86
C ASN A 8 -8.57 9.71 -4.89
N LEU A 9 -7.32 9.67 -5.38
CA LEU A 9 -6.54 10.89 -5.62
C LEU A 9 -7.23 11.80 -6.63
N LEU A 10 -7.75 11.27 -7.74
CA LEU A 10 -8.56 12.04 -8.69
C LEU A 10 -9.80 12.65 -8.03
N LYS A 11 -10.55 11.88 -7.24
CA LYS A 11 -11.74 12.37 -6.51
C LYS A 11 -11.40 13.45 -5.48
N ALA A 12 -10.22 13.40 -4.90
CA ALA A 12 -9.71 14.42 -3.98
C ALA A 12 -9.23 15.69 -4.69
N GLY A 13 -9.27 15.72 -6.03
CA GLY A 13 -8.93 16.90 -6.84
C GLY A 13 -7.46 16.97 -7.28
N HIS A 14 -6.68 15.89 -7.10
CA HIS A 14 -5.33 15.84 -7.64
C HIS A 14 -5.32 15.55 -9.14
N THR A 15 -4.39 16.16 -9.87
CA THR A 15 -4.01 15.70 -11.20
C THR A 15 -3.12 14.46 -11.04
N VAL A 16 -3.52 13.35 -11.66
CA VAL A 16 -2.81 12.08 -11.50
C VAL A 16 -2.41 11.53 -12.85
N LYS A 17 -1.10 11.42 -13.04
CA LYS A 17 -0.45 10.72 -14.16
C LYS A 17 -0.04 9.33 -13.71
N ALA A 18 -0.41 8.29 -14.46
CA ALA A 18 -0.18 6.91 -14.08
C ALA A 18 0.47 6.08 -15.18
N TRP A 19 1.35 5.17 -14.77
CA TRP A 19 1.92 4.13 -15.60
C TRP A 19 1.62 2.74 -15.02
N ASN A 20 1.42 1.76 -15.89
CA ASN A 20 1.34 0.36 -15.52
C ASN A 20 1.75 -0.50 -16.72
N ARG A 21 2.50 -1.59 -16.47
CA ARG A 21 2.95 -2.54 -17.51
C ARG A 21 1.83 -3.05 -18.42
N THR A 22 0.63 -3.25 -17.87
CA THR A 22 -0.57 -3.66 -18.62
C THR A 22 -1.33 -2.43 -19.11
N LYS A 23 -1.28 -2.17 -20.42
CA LYS A 23 -1.89 -0.99 -21.07
C LYS A 23 -3.40 -0.83 -20.79
N SER A 24 -4.18 -1.90 -20.82
CA SER A 24 -5.64 -1.83 -20.61
C SER A 24 -6.03 -1.26 -19.24
N LYS A 25 -5.17 -1.38 -18.21
CA LYS A 25 -5.41 -0.77 -16.90
C LYS A 25 -5.24 0.75 -16.93
N ILE A 26 -4.34 1.26 -17.79
CA ILE A 26 -4.15 2.70 -18.01
C ILE A 26 -5.27 3.27 -18.86
N ASP A 27 -5.69 2.57 -19.93
CA ASP A 27 -6.81 3.04 -20.75
C ASP A 27 -8.08 3.23 -19.91
N ALA A 28 -8.36 2.31 -18.98
CA ALA A 28 -9.47 2.44 -18.03
C ALA A 28 -9.28 3.60 -17.03
N PHE A 29 -8.05 3.92 -16.64
CA PHE A 29 -7.75 5.03 -15.73
C PHE A 29 -7.90 6.39 -16.42
N VAL A 30 -7.49 6.49 -17.69
CA VAL A 30 -7.69 7.70 -18.51
C VAL A 30 -9.17 7.99 -18.71
N ALA A 31 -9.99 6.95 -18.92
CA ALA A 31 -11.44 7.09 -19.02
C ALA A 31 -12.08 7.70 -17.75
N ASP A 32 -11.42 7.57 -16.60
CA ASP A 32 -11.86 8.14 -15.32
C ASP A 32 -11.27 9.54 -15.04
N GLY A 33 -10.59 10.15 -16.02
CA GLY A 33 -10.04 11.51 -15.93
C GLY A 33 -8.56 11.60 -15.54
N GLY A 34 -7.85 10.48 -15.47
CA GLY A 34 -6.41 10.45 -15.25
C GLY A 34 -5.58 10.66 -16.51
N GLU A 35 -4.29 10.90 -16.34
CA GLU A 35 -3.32 11.02 -17.43
C GLU A 35 -2.49 9.73 -17.59
N ALA A 36 -2.20 9.35 -18.83
CA ALA A 36 -1.36 8.19 -19.13
C ALA A 36 0.11 8.61 -19.23
N ALA A 37 0.97 7.89 -18.53
CA ALA A 37 2.41 7.90 -18.76
C ALA A 37 2.84 6.70 -19.60
N SER A 38 3.89 6.89 -20.39
CA SER A 38 4.49 5.91 -21.29
C SER A 38 5.53 4.99 -20.61
N SER A 39 6.14 5.46 -19.52
CA SER A 39 7.12 4.73 -18.71
C SER A 39 7.04 5.16 -17.23
N PRO A 40 7.69 4.43 -16.29
CA PRO A 40 7.83 4.91 -14.91
C PRO A 40 8.52 6.27 -14.82
N GLN A 41 9.61 6.46 -15.58
CA GLN A 41 10.28 7.76 -15.71
C GLN A 41 9.31 8.86 -16.11
N ASP A 42 8.53 8.66 -17.18
CA ASP A 42 7.55 9.64 -17.65
C ASP A 42 6.47 9.93 -16.60
N ALA A 43 6.06 8.93 -15.82
CA ALA A 43 5.13 9.11 -14.70
C ALA A 43 5.71 10.01 -13.58
N ALA A 44 7.03 10.08 -13.45
CA ALA A 44 7.73 10.83 -12.40
C ALA A 44 8.16 12.24 -12.82
N THR A 45 8.09 12.58 -14.11
CA THR A 45 8.46 13.92 -14.62
C THR A 45 7.43 14.97 -14.21
N ASP A 46 7.89 16.14 -13.73
CA ASP A 46 7.05 17.30 -13.39
C ASP A 46 5.91 17.00 -12.38
N VAL A 47 6.20 16.23 -11.33
CA VAL A 47 5.24 15.91 -10.26
C VAL A 47 5.77 16.24 -8.85
N ASP A 48 4.87 16.56 -7.94
CA ASP A 48 5.18 16.85 -6.53
C ASP A 48 5.49 15.59 -5.72
N ALA A 49 4.83 14.47 -6.07
CA ALA A 49 5.00 13.19 -5.41
C ALA A 49 4.80 12.03 -6.39
N VAL A 50 5.53 10.94 -6.15
CA VAL A 50 5.38 9.67 -6.88
C VAL A 50 4.94 8.59 -5.91
N ILE A 51 3.85 7.90 -6.22
CA ILE A 51 3.35 6.77 -5.43
C ILE A 51 3.54 5.47 -6.21
N THR A 52 4.13 4.45 -5.58
CA THR A 52 4.19 3.09 -6.14
C THR A 52 3.32 2.11 -5.35
N VAL A 53 2.65 1.22 -6.10
CA VAL A 53 1.81 0.15 -5.55
C VAL A 53 1.95 -1.08 -6.45
N VAL A 54 3.06 -1.81 -6.29
CA VAL A 54 3.40 -2.99 -7.09
C VAL A 54 3.51 -4.24 -6.20
N THR A 55 3.94 -5.38 -6.78
CA THR A 55 3.72 -6.70 -6.17
C THR A 55 4.72 -7.03 -5.06
N ASP A 56 6.02 -6.80 -5.31
CA ASP A 56 7.11 -7.24 -4.44
C ASP A 56 8.38 -6.41 -4.70
N SER A 57 9.41 -6.64 -3.87
CA SER A 57 10.69 -5.96 -3.83
C SER A 57 11.39 -5.86 -5.20
N PRO A 58 11.46 -6.91 -6.04
CA PRO A 58 12.07 -6.79 -7.37
C PRO A 58 11.29 -5.86 -8.30
N ASP A 59 9.95 -5.86 -8.19
CA ASP A 59 9.11 -4.96 -8.99
C ASP A 59 9.30 -3.51 -8.56
N VAL A 60 9.39 -3.23 -7.24
CA VAL A 60 9.67 -1.87 -6.74
C VAL A 60 11.05 -1.42 -7.18
N LEU A 61 12.09 -2.26 -7.07
CA LEU A 61 13.43 -1.93 -7.54
C LEU A 61 13.44 -1.60 -9.04
N GLN A 62 12.75 -2.40 -9.85
CA GLN A 62 12.66 -2.16 -11.30
C GLN A 62 11.96 -0.82 -11.61
N VAL A 63 10.83 -0.55 -10.97
CA VAL A 63 10.05 0.68 -11.20
C VAL A 63 10.73 1.90 -10.61
N ALA A 64 11.43 1.76 -9.48
CA ALA A 64 12.10 2.85 -8.81
C ALA A 64 13.45 3.20 -9.47
N LEU A 65 14.30 2.20 -9.67
CA LEU A 65 15.73 2.37 -9.98
C LEU A 65 16.18 1.71 -11.29
N GLY A 66 15.28 1.02 -12.01
CA GLY A 66 15.62 0.39 -13.29
C GLY A 66 15.93 1.41 -14.40
N GLU A 67 16.34 0.93 -15.57
CA GLU A 67 16.78 1.79 -16.71
C GLU A 67 15.76 2.85 -17.15
N THR A 68 14.47 2.62 -16.90
CA THR A 68 13.37 3.56 -17.17
C THR A 68 12.58 3.88 -15.90
N GLY A 69 13.21 3.69 -14.74
CA GLY A 69 12.63 3.86 -13.42
C GLY A 69 12.30 5.31 -13.10
N VAL A 70 11.47 5.50 -12.07
CA VAL A 70 11.01 6.83 -11.65
C VAL A 70 12.19 7.74 -11.30
N ILE A 71 13.30 7.20 -10.79
CA ILE A 71 14.51 7.97 -10.42
C ILE A 71 15.04 8.87 -11.54
N HIS A 72 14.81 8.49 -12.81
CA HIS A 72 15.26 9.25 -13.98
C HIS A 72 14.32 10.39 -14.39
N GLY A 73 13.14 10.50 -13.77
CA GLY A 73 12.16 11.57 -14.00
C GLY A 73 11.96 12.49 -12.80
N LEU A 74 12.45 12.08 -11.61
CA LEU A 74 12.26 12.85 -10.37
C LEU A 74 13.02 14.18 -10.39
N SER A 75 12.38 15.19 -9.82
CA SER A 75 13.01 16.48 -9.52
C SER A 75 13.40 16.56 -8.05
N ARG A 76 14.35 17.43 -7.71
CA ARG A 76 14.69 17.71 -6.31
C ARG A 76 13.46 18.23 -5.57
N GLY A 77 13.21 17.69 -4.38
CA GLY A 77 12.05 18.03 -3.55
C GLY A 77 10.79 17.22 -3.86
N THR A 78 10.77 16.42 -4.94
CA THR A 78 9.72 15.41 -5.13
C THR A 78 9.82 14.37 -4.01
N VAL A 79 8.68 13.92 -3.48
CA VAL A 79 8.64 12.83 -2.50
C VAL A 79 8.29 11.51 -3.19
N PHE A 80 9.10 10.48 -2.94
CA PHE A 80 8.82 9.11 -3.38
C PHE A 80 8.13 8.32 -2.26
N VAL A 81 6.91 7.86 -2.50
CA VAL A 81 6.11 7.08 -1.54
C VAL A 81 5.89 5.67 -2.07
N ASP A 82 6.55 4.68 -1.48
CA ASP A 82 6.28 3.28 -1.80
C ASP A 82 5.21 2.71 -0.87
N MET A 83 4.04 2.41 -1.41
CA MET A 83 2.93 1.80 -0.67
C MET A 83 2.80 0.29 -0.95
N SER A 84 3.80 -0.29 -1.62
CA SER A 84 3.93 -1.75 -1.80
C SER A 84 4.32 -2.39 -0.47
N THR A 85 4.12 -3.71 -0.35
CA THR A 85 4.66 -4.48 0.79
C THR A 85 5.95 -5.15 0.32
N ILE A 86 7.09 -4.72 0.84
CA ILE A 86 8.43 -5.18 0.44
C ILE A 86 9.34 -5.38 1.65
N SER A 87 10.55 -5.90 1.41
CA SER A 87 11.58 -6.03 2.43
C SER A 87 11.97 -4.66 3.02
N PRO A 88 12.07 -4.52 4.37
CA PRO A 88 12.63 -3.34 5.02
C PRO A 88 14.10 -3.05 4.67
N GLU A 89 14.85 -4.05 4.23
CA GLU A 89 16.21 -3.87 3.73
C GLU A 89 16.18 -3.21 2.35
N VAL A 90 15.34 -3.72 1.43
CA VAL A 90 15.20 -3.16 0.09
C VAL A 90 14.69 -1.73 0.13
N THR A 91 13.72 -1.42 0.98
CA THR A 91 13.18 -0.06 1.10
C THR A 91 14.25 0.94 1.56
N ARG A 92 15.15 0.55 2.48
CA ARG A 92 16.27 1.39 2.91
C ARG A 92 17.27 1.64 1.78
N VAL A 93 17.61 0.60 1.01
CA VAL A 93 18.49 0.73 -0.16
C VAL A 93 17.91 1.71 -1.19
N ILE A 94 16.61 1.61 -1.47
CA ILE A 94 15.93 2.55 -2.38
C ILE A 94 15.97 3.96 -1.79
N GLY A 95 15.65 4.12 -0.51
CA GLY A 95 15.67 5.43 0.17
C GLY A 95 17.04 6.10 0.16
N GLU A 96 18.11 5.34 0.41
CA GLU A 96 19.49 5.82 0.32
C GLU A 96 19.83 6.29 -1.10
N THR A 97 19.51 5.48 -2.12
CA THR A 97 19.75 5.80 -3.53
C THR A 97 18.97 7.04 -3.99
N MET A 98 17.71 7.17 -3.56
CA MET A 98 16.88 8.35 -3.82
C MET A 98 17.45 9.60 -3.12
N GLY A 99 17.96 9.44 -1.89
CA GLY A 99 18.59 10.50 -1.13
C GLY A 99 19.83 11.10 -1.81
N GLU A 100 20.64 10.27 -2.49
CA GLU A 100 21.78 10.73 -3.32
C GLU A 100 21.34 11.67 -4.45
N HIS A 101 20.08 11.58 -4.90
CA HIS A 101 19.48 12.41 -5.94
C HIS A 101 18.69 13.61 -5.36
N GLY A 102 18.68 13.79 -4.05
CA GLY A 102 17.92 14.85 -3.37
C GLY A 102 16.41 14.60 -3.37
N VAL A 103 16.00 13.33 -3.40
CA VAL A 103 14.62 12.87 -3.29
C VAL A 103 14.44 12.24 -1.92
N GLU A 104 13.40 12.64 -1.21
CA GLU A 104 13.03 12.03 0.07
C GLU A 104 12.07 10.87 -0.16
N MET A 105 12.20 9.81 0.64
CA MET A 105 11.37 8.60 0.52
C MET A 105 10.57 8.33 1.79
N LEU A 106 9.33 7.87 1.59
CA LEU A 106 8.50 7.23 2.61
C LEU A 106 8.16 5.80 2.19
N ASP A 107 8.30 4.86 3.11
CA ASP A 107 7.68 3.53 2.99
C ASP A 107 6.32 3.55 3.69
N ALA A 108 5.24 3.42 2.93
CA ALA A 108 3.87 3.60 3.39
C ALA A 108 2.94 2.41 3.04
N PRO A 109 3.31 1.16 3.37
CA PRO A 109 2.47 0.00 3.10
C PRO A 109 1.09 0.09 3.76
N VAL A 110 0.12 -0.59 3.16
CA VAL A 110 -1.30 -0.45 3.50
C VAL A 110 -1.98 -1.73 3.99
N SER A 111 -3.05 -1.58 4.75
CA SER A 111 -3.99 -2.63 5.15
C SER A 111 -5.44 -2.18 4.92
N GLY A 112 -6.36 -3.14 4.70
CA GLY A 112 -7.78 -2.89 4.38
C GLY A 112 -8.27 -3.48 3.05
N GLY A 113 -7.35 -4.05 2.26
CA GLY A 113 -7.70 -4.76 1.02
C GLY A 113 -8.35 -3.88 -0.05
N VAL A 114 -8.90 -4.51 -1.10
CA VAL A 114 -9.48 -3.79 -2.25
C VAL A 114 -10.67 -2.92 -1.83
N LEU A 115 -11.51 -3.40 -0.90
CA LEU A 115 -12.64 -2.62 -0.38
C LEU A 115 -12.17 -1.35 0.35
N GLY A 116 -11.16 -1.46 1.21
CA GLY A 116 -10.58 -0.29 1.87
C GLY A 116 -9.99 0.71 0.86
N ALA A 117 -9.34 0.21 -0.18
CA ALA A 117 -8.81 1.04 -1.26
C ALA A 117 -9.92 1.72 -2.08
N GLN A 118 -11.05 1.07 -2.32
CA GLN A 118 -12.18 1.67 -3.05
C GLN A 118 -12.87 2.77 -2.23
N ASN A 119 -12.91 2.60 -0.91
CA ASN A 119 -13.62 3.49 0.01
C ASN A 119 -12.73 4.56 0.65
N ALA A 120 -11.44 4.64 0.28
CA ALA A 120 -10.46 5.51 0.92
C ALA A 120 -10.33 5.30 2.44
N THR A 121 -10.51 4.05 2.91
CA THR A 121 -10.48 3.69 4.34
C THR A 121 -9.27 2.84 4.73
N LEU A 122 -8.22 2.86 3.91
CA LEU A 122 -6.98 2.14 4.21
C LEU A 122 -6.36 2.59 5.54
N SER A 123 -5.72 1.64 6.20
CA SER A 123 -4.72 1.92 7.24
C SER A 123 -3.36 1.96 6.58
N ILE A 124 -2.67 3.09 6.69
CA ILE A 124 -1.38 3.39 6.07
C ILE A 124 -0.34 3.51 7.18
N MET A 125 0.72 2.70 7.09
CA MET A 125 1.78 2.59 8.08
C MET A 125 3.05 3.23 7.51
N VAL A 126 3.47 4.38 8.02
CA VAL A 126 4.46 5.23 7.34
C VAL A 126 5.80 5.23 8.07
N GLY A 127 6.85 4.76 7.40
CA GLY A 127 8.24 4.94 7.80
C GLY A 127 8.92 6.05 6.99
N GLY A 128 9.84 6.77 7.63
CA GLY A 128 10.65 7.82 7.00
C GLY A 128 10.90 9.03 7.91
N SER A 129 11.21 10.17 7.29
CA SER A 129 11.39 11.44 8.02
C SER A 129 10.05 11.98 8.52
N MET A 130 10.03 12.50 9.75
CA MET A 130 8.82 13.12 10.33
C MET A 130 8.36 14.34 9.51
N ASP A 131 9.28 15.20 9.06
CA ASP A 131 8.94 16.39 8.26
C ASP A 131 8.23 16.02 6.95
N VAL A 132 8.74 14.98 6.28
CA VAL A 132 8.16 14.47 5.02
C VAL A 132 6.80 13.84 5.28
N PHE A 133 6.68 13.07 6.36
CA PHE A 133 5.41 12.50 6.79
C PHE A 133 4.35 13.60 7.01
N GLU A 134 4.67 14.64 7.77
CA GLU A 134 3.74 15.74 8.05
C GLU A 134 3.31 16.45 6.76
N ARG A 135 4.27 16.77 5.88
CA ARG A 135 3.98 17.45 4.60
C ARG A 135 3.18 16.59 3.61
N THR A 136 3.32 15.27 3.65
CA THR A 136 2.62 14.34 2.74
C THR A 136 1.34 13.75 3.33
N THR A 137 1.05 13.95 4.61
CA THR A 137 -0.15 13.42 5.27
C THR A 137 -1.45 13.73 4.53
N PRO A 138 -1.70 14.98 4.05
CA PRO A 138 -2.92 15.29 3.29
C PRO A 138 -3.09 14.44 2.02
N LEU A 139 -1.98 14.10 1.33
CA LEU A 139 -2.00 13.21 0.16
C LEU A 139 -2.36 11.78 0.55
N LEU A 140 -1.84 11.29 1.67
CA LEU A 140 -2.11 9.94 2.17
C LEU A 140 -3.55 9.79 2.68
N GLU A 141 -4.09 10.84 3.31
CA GLU A 141 -5.48 10.89 3.79
C GLU A 141 -6.52 10.82 2.65
N ALA A 142 -6.16 11.18 1.42
CA ALA A 142 -7.01 10.97 0.25
C ALA A 142 -7.22 9.47 -0.08
N MET A 143 -6.37 8.57 0.44
CA MET A 143 -6.44 7.14 0.18
C MET A 143 -6.73 6.29 1.42
N GLY A 144 -6.61 6.86 2.62
CA GLY A 144 -6.73 6.13 3.88
C GLY A 144 -7.40 6.93 4.98
N GLN A 145 -8.04 6.21 5.91
CA GLN A 145 -8.69 6.80 7.08
C GLN A 145 -7.78 6.81 8.31
N ARG A 146 -6.72 5.99 8.32
CA ARG A 146 -5.75 5.92 9.41
C ARG A 146 -4.35 6.00 8.82
N VAL A 147 -3.73 7.17 8.92
CA VAL A 147 -2.34 7.40 8.51
C VAL A 147 -1.49 7.48 9.77
N THR A 148 -0.54 6.56 9.96
CA THR A 148 0.22 6.43 11.21
C THR A 148 1.72 6.52 10.94
N TYR A 149 2.40 7.43 11.63
CA TYR A 149 3.86 7.46 11.64
C TYR A 149 4.41 6.32 12.50
N CYS A 150 5.28 5.50 11.91
CA CYS A 150 5.81 4.27 12.51
C CYS A 150 7.31 4.37 12.83
N GLY A 151 7.96 5.49 12.52
CA GLY A 151 9.38 5.71 12.79
C GLY A 151 10.19 5.99 11.51
N GLY A 152 11.50 5.80 11.59
CA GLY A 152 12.44 6.07 10.49
C GLY A 152 12.29 5.13 9.28
N PRO A 153 13.21 5.24 8.29
CA PRO A 153 13.16 4.46 7.06
C PRO A 153 13.03 2.93 7.29
N GLY A 154 12.03 2.35 6.65
CA GLY A 154 11.68 0.93 6.71
C GLY A 154 10.78 0.53 7.88
N MET A 155 10.42 1.45 8.78
CA MET A 155 9.53 1.13 9.91
C MET A 155 8.06 0.98 9.51
N GLY A 156 7.63 1.54 8.38
CA GLY A 156 6.33 1.25 7.79
C GLY A 156 6.25 -0.22 7.36
N GLN A 157 7.28 -0.72 6.65
CA GLN A 157 7.40 -2.13 6.28
C GLN A 157 7.48 -3.05 7.49
N VAL A 158 8.30 -2.73 8.51
CA VAL A 158 8.35 -3.53 9.75
C VAL A 158 6.98 -3.59 10.42
N THR A 159 6.27 -2.46 10.51
CA THR A 159 4.90 -2.43 11.07
C THR A 159 3.93 -3.26 10.23
N LYS A 160 4.05 -3.20 8.90
CA LYS A 160 3.26 -4.04 8.00
C LYS A 160 3.53 -5.52 8.20
N LEU A 161 4.78 -5.92 8.42
CA LEU A 161 5.14 -7.30 8.71
C LEU A 161 4.58 -7.77 10.05
N VAL A 162 4.60 -6.94 11.10
CA VAL A 162 3.90 -7.23 12.37
C VAL A 162 2.43 -7.50 12.11
N ASN A 163 1.75 -6.63 11.34
CA ASN A 163 0.37 -6.85 10.94
C ASN A 163 0.18 -8.19 10.19
N GLN A 164 1.03 -8.52 9.23
CA GLN A 164 0.89 -9.76 8.45
C GLN A 164 1.16 -11.03 9.26
N ILE A 165 2.08 -10.99 10.23
CA ILE A 165 2.30 -12.12 11.16
C ILE A 165 1.03 -12.38 11.98
N ILE A 166 0.42 -11.33 12.52
CA ILE A 166 -0.84 -11.43 13.28
C ILE A 166 -1.96 -11.96 12.38
N VAL A 167 -2.13 -11.41 11.17
CA VAL A 167 -3.15 -11.85 10.21
C VAL A 167 -3.02 -13.33 9.88
N ALA A 168 -1.81 -13.80 9.57
CA ALA A 168 -1.57 -15.19 9.21
C ALA A 168 -1.81 -16.14 10.39
N GLY A 169 -1.32 -15.78 11.58
CA GLY A 169 -1.53 -16.57 12.80
C GLY A 169 -3.01 -16.70 13.16
N THR A 170 -3.76 -15.59 13.11
CA THR A 170 -5.21 -15.61 13.36
C THR A 170 -5.95 -16.44 12.31
N MET A 171 -5.60 -16.32 11.02
CA MET A 171 -6.23 -17.11 9.96
C MET A 171 -6.01 -18.61 10.14
N ALA A 172 -4.80 -19.02 10.57
CA ALA A 172 -4.52 -20.42 10.90
C ALA A 172 -5.37 -20.90 12.08
N ALA A 173 -5.45 -20.12 13.15
CA ALA A 173 -6.25 -20.46 14.34
C ALA A 173 -7.76 -20.56 14.03
N VAL A 174 -8.29 -19.63 13.23
CA VAL A 174 -9.68 -19.68 12.75
C VAL A 174 -9.93 -20.94 11.93
N SER A 175 -9.03 -21.25 10.99
CA SER A 175 -9.15 -22.43 10.14
C SER A 175 -9.16 -23.73 10.95
N GLU A 176 -8.25 -23.84 11.93
CA GLU A 176 -8.15 -24.99 12.81
C GLU A 176 -9.40 -25.14 13.69
N GLY A 177 -9.88 -24.04 14.30
CA GLY A 177 -11.08 -24.05 15.14
C GLY A 177 -12.35 -24.45 14.38
N LEU A 178 -12.53 -23.92 13.17
CA LEU A 178 -13.68 -24.27 12.31
C LEU A 178 -13.59 -25.72 11.82
N LEU A 179 -12.40 -26.19 11.41
CA LEU A 179 -12.19 -27.57 11.01
C LEU A 179 -12.45 -28.55 12.16
N PHE A 180 -11.96 -28.24 13.37
CA PHE A 180 -12.24 -29.01 14.57
C PHE A 180 -13.74 -29.11 14.83
N GLY A 181 -14.46 -27.98 14.78
CA GLY A 181 -15.92 -27.96 14.92
C GLY A 181 -16.62 -28.85 13.89
N ALA A 182 -16.19 -28.77 12.63
CA ALA A 182 -16.75 -29.56 11.53
C ALA A 182 -16.59 -31.07 11.78
N VAL A 183 -15.38 -31.50 12.18
CA VAL A 183 -15.07 -32.90 12.48
C VAL A 183 -15.81 -33.39 13.73
N ALA A 184 -15.96 -32.54 14.74
CA ALA A 184 -16.72 -32.85 15.94
C ALA A 184 -18.25 -32.89 15.72
N GLY A 185 -18.73 -32.43 14.56
CA GLY A 185 -20.14 -32.47 14.18
C GLY A 185 -20.99 -31.30 14.70
N VAL A 186 -20.38 -30.16 15.06
CA VAL A 186 -21.14 -28.95 15.40
C VAL A 186 -21.75 -28.32 14.15
N ASP A 187 -22.92 -27.69 14.28
CA ASP A 187 -23.42 -26.78 13.24
C ASP A 187 -22.46 -25.59 13.12
N LEU A 188 -21.70 -25.55 12.03
CA LEU A 188 -20.70 -24.51 11.79
C LEU A 188 -21.30 -23.11 11.73
N ASN A 189 -22.55 -22.95 11.24
CA ASN A 189 -23.18 -21.63 11.21
C ASN A 189 -23.53 -21.14 12.62
N ALA A 190 -24.00 -22.06 13.47
CA ALA A 190 -24.27 -21.75 14.87
C ALA A 190 -22.97 -21.47 15.64
N ALA A 191 -21.94 -22.29 15.44
CA ALA A 191 -20.62 -22.10 16.03
C ALA A 191 -20.00 -20.76 15.61
N PHE A 192 -20.01 -20.45 14.31
CA PHE A 192 -19.57 -19.17 13.76
C PHE A 192 -20.26 -17.99 14.45
N LYS A 193 -21.60 -17.96 14.45
CA LYS A 193 -22.37 -16.88 15.09
C LYS A 193 -22.04 -16.73 16.58
N ALA A 194 -21.84 -17.83 17.29
CA ALA A 194 -21.53 -17.81 18.71
C ALA A 194 -20.13 -17.22 19.00
N VAL A 195 -19.12 -17.57 18.18
CA VAL A 195 -17.74 -17.14 18.43
C VAL A 195 -17.41 -15.77 17.83
N SER A 196 -18.05 -15.37 16.72
CA SER A 196 -17.89 -14.03 16.12
C SER A 196 -18.43 -12.91 17.02
N GLY A 197 -19.36 -13.20 17.95
CA GLY A 197 -19.82 -12.21 18.94
C GLY A 197 -18.93 -12.10 20.18
N GLY A 198 -17.91 -12.94 20.31
CA GLY A 198 -17.12 -13.10 21.54
C GLY A 198 -15.65 -12.70 21.42
N ALA A 199 -14.85 -13.07 22.42
CA ALA A 199 -13.41 -12.77 22.46
C ALA A 199 -12.59 -13.47 21.36
N ALA A 200 -13.15 -14.48 20.70
CA ALA A 200 -12.55 -15.15 19.55
C ALA A 200 -12.74 -14.38 18.24
N ASN A 201 -13.47 -13.26 18.26
CA ASN A 201 -13.73 -12.50 17.05
C ASN A 201 -12.46 -11.91 16.44
N SER A 202 -12.42 -11.87 15.11
CA SER A 202 -11.37 -11.25 14.32
C SER A 202 -11.89 -10.88 12.94
N TRP A 203 -11.22 -9.95 12.27
CA TRP A 203 -11.57 -9.59 10.90
C TRP A 203 -11.51 -10.81 9.96
N GLN A 204 -10.52 -11.69 10.17
CA GLN A 204 -10.33 -12.92 9.41
C GLN A 204 -11.52 -13.86 9.58
N LEU A 205 -12.02 -14.04 10.82
CA LEU A 205 -13.21 -14.84 11.04
C LEU A 205 -14.42 -14.26 10.29
N GLU A 206 -14.65 -12.95 10.35
CA GLU A 206 -15.85 -12.36 9.76
C GLU A 206 -15.81 -12.24 8.22
N ASN A 207 -14.62 -12.21 7.61
CA ASN A 207 -14.46 -11.81 6.20
C ASN A 207 -13.65 -12.79 5.32
N LEU A 208 -13.09 -13.87 5.87
CA LEU A 208 -12.30 -14.87 5.13
C LEU A 208 -12.84 -16.29 5.29
#